data_AF-A0A1H4I025-F1
#
_entry.id   AF-A0A1H4I025-F1
#
_cell.length_a   1.000
_cell.length_b   1.000
_cell.length_c   1.000
_cell.angle_alpha   90.00
_cell.angle_beta   90.00
_cell.angle_gamma   90.00
#
_symmetry.space_group_name_H-M   'P 1'
#
loop_
_entity.id
_entity.type
_entity.pdbx_description
1 polymer ?
#
loop_
_entity_poly.entity_id
_entity_poly.type
_entity_poly.pdbx_seq_one_letter_code
_entity_poly.pdbx_strand_id
1 'polypeptide(L)'
;MIKVNKMTDQLLNQALAQLTDYENLEKYDEPCYSYEPAASMEIQERAIKINPDLYVRSLGEIVSGWAAEKYKWSTVANLLTATPRQRAEAAYITFFQRNSPTYDSRRDCRTTLSNQHK
;
A
#
# COMPACT_ATOMS: atom_id res chain seq x y z
N MET A 1 9.50 -13.99 -4.85
CA MET A 1 8.40 -13.14 -4.38
C MET A 1 7.21 -13.35 -5.31
N ILE A 2 6.06 -13.79 -4.79
CA ILE A 2 4.82 -13.86 -5.59
C ILE A 2 4.46 -12.42 -5.98
N LYS A 3 4.17 -12.16 -7.25
CA LYS A 3 3.67 -10.85 -7.67
C LYS A 3 2.27 -10.66 -7.09
N VAL A 4 2.02 -9.56 -6.38
CA VAL A 4 0.76 -9.34 -5.63
C VAL A 4 -0.48 -9.48 -6.53
N ASN A 5 -0.37 -9.09 -7.80
CA ASN A 5 -1.42 -9.21 -8.82
C ASN A 5 -1.78 -10.66 -9.21
N LYS A 6 -1.01 -11.66 -8.75
CA LYS A 6 -1.30 -13.09 -8.92
C LYS A 6 -1.94 -13.72 -7.69
N MET A 7 -2.02 -13.00 -6.57
CA MET A 7 -2.67 -13.50 -5.35
C MET A 7 -4.18 -13.48 -5.55
N THR A 8 -4.87 -14.54 -5.13
CA THR A 8 -6.34 -14.51 -5.03
C THR A 8 -6.76 -13.49 -3.96
N ASP A 9 -8.03 -13.09 -3.97
CA ASP A 9 -8.59 -12.21 -2.92
C ASP A 9 -8.44 -12.80 -1.53
N GLN A 10 -8.77 -14.09 -1.38
CA GLN A 10 -8.60 -14.81 -0.13
C GLN A 10 -7.14 -14.79 0.35
N LEU A 11 -6.18 -15.07 -0.54
CA LEU A 11 -4.76 -15.10 -0.16
C LEU A 11 -4.24 -13.71 0.20
N LEU A 12 -4.62 -12.68 -0.55
CA LEU A 12 -4.24 -11.29 -0.24
C LEU A 12 -4.81 -10.86 1.12
N ASN A 13 -6.09 -11.12 1.37
CA ASN A 13 -6.74 -10.71 2.60
C ASN A 13 -6.18 -11.43 3.83
N GLN A 14 -5.90 -12.74 3.71
CA GLN A 14 -5.24 -13.51 4.76
C GLN A 14 -3.82 -13.00 5.04
N ALA A 15 -3.03 -12.74 3.99
CA ALA A 15 -1.67 -12.25 4.15
C ALA A 15 -1.64 -10.85 4.79
N LEU A 16 -2.57 -9.97 4.41
CA LEU A 16 -2.75 -8.66 5.04
C LEU A 16 -3.10 -8.80 6.53
N ALA A 17 -4.08 -9.66 6.86
CA ALA A 17 -4.46 -9.90 8.25
C ALA A 17 -3.28 -10.37 9.10
N GLN A 18 -2.45 -11.27 8.57
CA GLN A 18 -1.23 -11.72 9.26
C GLN A 18 -0.22 -10.58 9.45
N LEU A 19 0.00 -9.74 8.44
CA LEU A 19 0.93 -8.61 8.52
C LEU A 19 0.46 -7.50 9.48
N THR A 20 -0.84 -7.49 9.81
CA THR A 20 -1.45 -6.54 10.75
C THR A 20 -1.86 -7.17 12.06
N ASP A 21 -1.43 -8.40 12.35
CA ASP A 21 -1.78 -9.15 13.56
C ASP A 21 -3.29 -9.21 13.82
N TYR A 22 -4.09 -9.30 12.76
CA TYR A 22 -5.55 -9.36 12.77
C TYR A 22 -6.26 -8.16 13.45
N GLU A 23 -5.55 -7.07 13.67
CA GLU A 23 -6.12 -5.87 14.30
C GLU A 23 -7.25 -5.25 13.44
N ASN A 24 -8.29 -4.75 14.10
CA ASN A 24 -9.50 -4.16 13.51
C ASN A 24 -10.38 -5.12 12.69
N LEU A 25 -10.18 -6.43 12.80
CA LEU A 25 -11.06 -7.42 12.17
C LEU A 25 -12.27 -7.82 13.03
N GLU A 26 -12.43 -7.29 14.24
CA GLU A 26 -13.56 -7.63 15.13
C GLU A 26 -14.94 -7.35 14.52
N LYS A 27 -15.01 -6.50 13.48
CA LYS A 27 -16.23 -6.13 12.78
C LYS A 27 -16.60 -7.08 11.63
N TYR A 28 -15.74 -8.05 11.31
CA TYR A 28 -15.87 -8.91 10.14
C TYR A 28 -15.66 -10.37 10.53
N ASP A 29 -16.46 -11.28 9.96
CA ASP A 29 -16.29 -12.72 10.19
C ASP A 29 -14.98 -13.24 9.58
N GLU A 30 -14.49 -12.58 8.53
CA GLU A 30 -13.23 -12.91 7.86
C GLU A 30 -12.54 -11.66 7.26
N PRO A 31 -11.22 -11.73 6.98
CA PRO A 31 -10.52 -10.67 6.27
C PRO A 31 -11.10 -10.38 4.87
N CYS A 32 -11.56 -9.14 4.64
CA CYS A 32 -12.30 -8.74 3.44
C CYS A 32 -11.73 -7.50 2.71
N TYR A 33 -10.48 -7.12 2.99
CA TYR A 33 -9.86 -5.87 2.52
C TYR A 33 -9.91 -5.64 0.99
N SER A 34 -9.88 -6.69 0.18
CA SER A 34 -9.84 -6.59 -1.28
C SER A 34 -11.19 -6.31 -1.94
N TYR A 35 -12.31 -6.44 -1.22
CA TYR A 35 -13.65 -6.27 -1.79
C TYR A 35 -14.59 -5.43 -0.92
N GLU A 36 -14.35 -5.33 0.40
CA GLU A 36 -15.13 -4.50 1.31
C GLU A 36 -14.57 -3.06 1.35
N PRO A 37 -15.33 -2.04 0.88
CA PRO A 37 -14.84 -0.67 0.83
C PRO A 37 -14.35 -0.12 2.18
N ALA A 38 -15.07 -0.36 3.27
CA ALA A 38 -14.69 0.17 4.59
C ALA A 38 -13.37 -0.43 5.07
N ALA A 39 -13.24 -1.76 5.04
CA ALA A 39 -12.01 -2.46 5.41
C ALA A 39 -10.82 -2.02 4.54
N SER A 40 -11.06 -1.79 3.24
CA SER A 40 -10.02 -1.32 2.31
C SER A 40 -9.51 0.10 2.60
N MET A 41 -10.35 0.95 3.20
CA MET A 41 -9.94 2.30 3.62
C MET A 41 -9.16 2.23 4.94
N GLU A 42 -9.62 1.44 5.91
CA GLU A 42 -8.92 1.24 7.19
C GLU A 42 -7.49 0.72 6.96
N ILE A 43 -7.30 -0.25 6.04
CA ILE A 43 -5.98 -0.79 5.71
C ILE A 43 -5.10 0.21 4.94
N GLN A 44 -5.70 1.04 4.07
CA GLN A 44 -5.01 2.14 3.39
C GLN A 44 -4.49 3.16 4.42
N GLU A 45 -5.34 3.62 5.34
CA GLU A 45 -4.95 4.60 6.36
C GLU A 45 -3.77 4.08 7.20
N ARG A 46 -3.79 2.80 7.54
CA ARG A 46 -2.69 2.16 8.28
C ARG A 46 -1.41 2.11 7.47
N ALA A 47 -1.48 1.72 6.19
CA ALA A 47 -0.30 1.69 5.32
C ALA A 47 0.31 3.08 5.14
N ILE A 48 -0.52 4.12 4.96
CA ILE A 48 -0.10 5.52 4.87
C ILE A 48 0.59 5.97 6.17
N LYS A 49 0.07 5.59 7.35
CA LYS A 49 0.69 5.91 8.64
C LYS A 49 2.09 5.30 8.81
N ILE A 50 2.37 4.17 8.14
CA ILE A 50 3.65 3.47 8.23
C ILE A 50 4.68 4.03 7.26
N ASN A 51 4.32 4.10 5.97
CA ASN A 51 5.20 4.65 4.93
C ASN A 51 4.34 5.26 3.81
N PRO A 52 4.06 6.58 3.87
CA PRO A 52 3.19 7.23 2.90
C PRO A 52 3.79 7.24 1.50
N ASP A 53 5.11 7.41 1.38
CA ASP A 53 5.81 7.47 0.09
C ASP A 53 5.74 6.14 -0.64
N LEU A 54 6.04 5.05 0.07
CA LEU A 54 5.97 3.70 -0.47
C LEU A 54 4.54 3.33 -0.85
N TYR A 55 3.56 3.68 -0.01
CA TYR A 55 2.16 3.41 -0.29
C TYR A 55 1.70 4.11 -1.58
N VAL A 56 1.95 5.42 -1.70
CA VAL A 56 1.52 6.21 -2.87
C VAL A 56 2.22 5.74 -4.14
N ARG A 57 3.51 5.40 -4.09
CA ARG A 57 4.23 4.81 -5.22
C ARG A 57 3.64 3.47 -5.63
N SER A 58 3.38 2.59 -4.67
CA SER A 58 2.80 1.26 -4.93
C SER A 58 1.40 1.37 -5.54
N LEU A 59 0.53 2.21 -4.96
CA LEU A 59 -0.81 2.46 -5.50
C LEU A 59 -0.73 3.08 -6.90
N GLY A 60 0.22 3.98 -7.11
CA GLY A 60 0.57 4.57 -8.39
C GLY A 60 0.85 3.55 -9.49
N GLU A 61 1.77 2.65 -9.19
CA GLU A 61 2.15 1.55 -10.08
C GLU A 61 0.96 0.65 -10.38
N ILE A 62 0.17 0.28 -9.36
CA ILE A 62 -1.00 -0.60 -9.49
C ILE A 62 -2.11 0.03 -10.34
N VAL A 63 -2.45 1.30 -10.08
CA VAL A 63 -3.60 1.98 -10.72
C VAL A 63 -3.27 2.45 -12.14
N SER A 64 -2.02 2.86 -12.39
CA SER A 64 -1.67 3.60 -13.61
C SER A 64 -0.33 3.24 -14.23
N GLY A 65 0.38 2.23 -13.71
CA GLY A 65 1.73 1.89 -14.18
C GLY A 65 2.74 3.02 -13.94
N TRP A 66 2.48 3.87 -12.94
CA TRP A 66 3.21 5.11 -12.71
C TRP A 66 4.68 4.82 -12.33
N ALA A 67 5.62 5.31 -13.16
CA ALA A 67 7.03 5.45 -12.80
C ALA A 67 7.29 6.87 -12.29
N ALA A 68 8.07 6.99 -11.20
CA ALA A 68 8.16 8.11 -10.26
C ALA A 68 8.48 9.52 -10.81
N GLU A 69 8.59 9.74 -12.12
CA GLU A 69 9.24 10.94 -12.64
C GLU A 69 8.37 12.20 -12.75
N LYS A 70 7.04 12.14 -12.91
CA LYS A 70 6.19 13.37 -12.88
C LYS A 70 4.75 13.11 -12.41
N TYR A 71 4.26 13.96 -11.49
CA TYR A 71 2.86 13.99 -11.05
C TYR A 71 1.97 14.59 -12.15
N LYS A 72 1.02 13.80 -12.66
CA LYS A 72 -0.11 14.31 -13.45
C LYS A 72 -1.35 14.36 -12.56
N TRP A 73 -2.10 15.45 -12.58
CA TRP A 73 -3.35 15.57 -11.80
C TRP A 73 -4.36 14.46 -12.13
N SER A 74 -4.39 14.00 -13.38
CA SER A 74 -5.21 12.85 -13.78
C SER A 74 -4.78 11.55 -13.10
N THR A 75 -3.49 11.34 -12.87
CA THR A 75 -2.99 10.19 -12.10
C THR A 75 -3.47 10.29 -10.66
N VAL A 76 -3.36 11.46 -10.03
CA VAL A 76 -3.85 11.67 -8.66
C VAL A 76 -5.35 11.38 -8.55
N ALA A 77 -6.15 11.87 -9.51
CA ALA A 77 -7.58 11.59 -9.56
C ALA A 77 -7.88 10.09 -9.60
N ASN A 78 -7.13 9.32 -10.40
CA ASN A 78 -7.29 7.86 -10.47
C ASN A 78 -6.94 7.17 -9.15
N LEU A 79 -5.94 7.65 -8.39
CA LEU A 79 -5.59 7.10 -7.07
C LEU A 79 -6.71 7.34 -6.05
N LEU A 80 -7.36 8.51 -6.09
CA LEU A 80 -8.49 8.82 -5.19
C LEU A 80 -9.69 7.89 -5.42
N THR A 81 -9.81 7.32 -6.62
CA THR A 81 -10.87 6.37 -6.99
C THR A 81 -10.38 4.91 -7.07
N ALA A 82 -9.24 4.59 -6.45
CA ALA A 82 -8.73 3.22 -6.44
C ALA A 82 -9.78 2.22 -5.91
N THR A 83 -9.78 1.00 -6.44
CA THR A 83 -10.69 -0.05 -5.96
C THR A 83 -10.21 -0.61 -4.60
N PRO A 84 -11.09 -1.27 -3.82
CA PRO A 84 -10.70 -1.98 -2.61
C PRO A 84 -9.50 -2.91 -2.82
N ARG A 85 -9.51 -3.69 -3.91
CA ARG A 85 -8.41 -4.57 -4.30
C ARG A 85 -7.10 -3.81 -4.50
N GLN A 86 -7.11 -2.71 -5.24
CA GLN A 86 -5.89 -1.92 -5.51
C GLN A 86 -5.31 -1.31 -4.22
N ARG A 87 -6.18 -0.82 -3.31
CA ARG A 87 -5.76 -0.34 -1.98
C ARG A 87 -5.12 -1.47 -1.16
N ALA A 88 -5.72 -2.64 -1.15
CA ALA A 88 -5.24 -3.82 -0.43
C ALA A 88 -3.87 -4.28 -0.97
N GLU A 89 -3.68 -4.33 -2.28
CA GLU A 89 -2.40 -4.69 -2.90
C GLU A 89 -1.29 -3.70 -2.54
N ALA A 90 -1.56 -2.40 -2.61
CA ALA A 90 -0.61 -1.35 -2.21
C ALA A 90 -0.26 -1.42 -0.71
N ALA A 91 -1.25 -1.69 0.14
CA ALA A 91 -1.05 -1.86 1.57
C ALA A 91 -0.18 -3.08 1.87
N TYR A 92 -0.41 -4.21 1.18
CA TYR A 92 0.38 -5.42 1.33
C TYR A 92 1.85 -5.18 1.02
N ILE A 93 2.15 -4.53 -0.11
CA ILE A 93 3.53 -4.18 -0.48
C ILE A 93 4.18 -3.32 0.62
N THR A 94 3.43 -2.35 1.16
CA THR A 94 3.90 -1.44 2.20
C THR A 94 4.25 -2.19 3.50
N PHE A 95 3.34 -3.04 3.99
CA PHE A 95 3.58 -3.80 5.23
C PHE A 95 4.65 -4.88 5.05
N PHE A 96 4.66 -5.57 3.90
CA PHE A 96 5.64 -6.60 3.60
C PHE A 96 7.06 -6.03 3.58
N GLN A 97 7.25 -4.86 2.97
CA GLN A 97 8.56 -4.19 2.97
C GLN A 97 8.97 -3.74 4.37
N ARG A 98 8.06 -3.19 5.18
CA ARG A 98 8.34 -2.86 6.59
C ARG A 98 8.87 -4.06 7.38
N ASN A 99 8.24 -5.22 7.19
CA ASN A 99 8.56 -6.44 7.93
C ASN A 99 9.76 -7.21 7.32
N SER A 100 10.37 -6.72 6.24
CA SER A 100 11.56 -7.31 5.64
C SER A 100 12.81 -6.99 6.47
N PRO A 101 13.69 -7.97 6.76
CA PRO A 101 14.91 -7.75 7.55
C PRO A 101 15.93 -6.80 6.89
N THR A 102 15.72 -6.44 5.62
CA THR A 102 16.55 -5.48 4.87
C THR A 102 15.96 -4.06 4.82
N TYR A 103 14.83 -3.81 5.49
CA TYR A 103 14.20 -2.49 5.52
C TYR A 103 15.06 -1.49 6.31
N ASP A 104 15.64 -0.53 5.59
CA ASP A 104 16.44 0.57 6.15
C ASP A 104 15.63 1.87 6.06
N SER A 105 14.95 2.23 7.16
CA SER A 105 14.16 3.46 7.28
C SER A 105 14.97 4.75 7.07
N ARG A 106 16.32 4.69 7.04
CA ARG A 106 17.20 5.86 6.85
C ARG A 106 17.52 6.18 5.39
N ARG A 107 17.18 5.30 4.42
CA ARG A 107 17.39 5.59 2.99
C ARG A 107 16.31 6.47 2.39
N ASP A 108 15.06 6.35 2.84
CA ASP A 108 13.95 7.13 2.26
C ASP A 108 14.02 8.63 2.63
N CYS A 109 14.55 8.99 3.81
CA CYS A 109 14.74 10.40 4.22
C CYS A 109 15.90 11.12 3.49
N ARG A 110 16.82 10.43 2.81
CA ARG A 110 17.96 11.12 2.14
C ARG A 110 17.59 11.76 0.81
N THR A 111 16.51 11.33 0.17
CA THR A 111 16.07 11.87 -1.12
C THR A 111 15.37 13.22 -1.03
N THR A 112 14.94 13.66 0.17
CA THR A 112 14.31 14.97 0.38
C THR A 112 15.28 16.06 0.85
N LEU A 113 16.46 15.69 1.35
CA LEU A 113 17.46 16.65 1.88
C LEU A 113 18.53 17.07 0.86
N SER A 114 18.70 16.38 -0.28
CA SER A 114 19.75 16.76 -1.25
C SER A 114 19.34 17.84 -2.26
N ASN A 115 18.09 18.32 -2.24
CA ASN A 115 17.59 19.32 -3.18
C ASN A 115 17.38 20.71 -2.56
N GLN A 116 17.90 20.99 -1.36
CA GLN A 116 17.82 22.33 -0.75
C GLN A 116 19.10 23.17 -0.85
N HIS A 117 20.19 22.65 -1.43
CA HIS A 117 21.40 23.44 -1.66
C HIS A 117 22.07 23.11 -3.00
N LYS A 118 21.57 23.68 -4.10
CA LYS A 118 22.36 24.12 -5.26
C LYS A 118 21.66 25.27 -5.97
#